data_AF-A0A2D5AZ68-F1
#
_entry.id   AF-A0A2D5AZ68-F1
#
_cell.length_a   1.000
_cell.length_b   1.000
_cell.length_c   1.000
_cell.angle_alpha   90.00
_cell.angle_beta   90.00
_cell.angle_gamma   90.00
#
_symmetry.space_group_name_H-M   'P 1'
#
loop_
_entity.id
_entity.type
_entity.pdbx_description
1 polymer ?
#
loop_
_entity_poly.entity_id
_entity_poly.type
_entity_poly.pdbx_seq_one_letter_code
_entity_poly.pdbx_strand_id
1 'polypeptide(L)'
;MKKTLIFATCLAVASTVAAQKNATAPPTLASGSGTDHTGQTIVPATVISSSTFDGSTETVVSVAGEQSWDLQGDPSNTVLSLDIGAGEAVTGLGWDVSCTTVGGSWLNEAQFAFGPNGGAVEVFLTPSPTGGPGTESNSSPVLILADLGIPDIVCPDGTLLIELDETFDDAADAVDADWTAGGVTIQHTGGGGGGGVPTVSQWGLMILTALLFGGVVWRSVSRKTATAS
;
A
#
# COMPACT_ATOMS: atom_id res chain seq x y z
N MET A 1 -55.56 -3.32 53.25
CA MET A 1 -54.50 -4.15 52.65
C MET A 1 -54.72 -4.19 51.14
N LYS A 2 -53.96 -3.42 50.36
CA LYS A 2 -54.00 -3.42 48.89
C LYS A 2 -52.58 -3.70 48.40
N LYS A 3 -52.38 -4.84 47.74
CA LYS A 3 -51.09 -5.26 47.17
C LYS A 3 -50.94 -4.57 45.81
N THR A 4 -49.98 -3.66 45.71
CA THR A 4 -49.58 -3.04 44.44
C THR A 4 -48.60 -3.97 43.73
N LEU A 5 -49.03 -4.53 42.61
CA LEU A 5 -48.19 -5.32 41.71
C LEU A 5 -47.45 -4.34 40.78
N ILE A 6 -46.12 -4.33 40.83
CA ILE A 6 -45.28 -3.56 39.89
C ILE A 6 -44.90 -4.50 38.76
N PHE A 7 -45.43 -4.26 37.56
CA PHE A 7 -44.99 -4.90 36.33
C PHE A 7 -43.70 -4.22 35.86
N ALA A 8 -42.59 -4.95 35.86
CA ALA A 8 -41.35 -4.54 35.22
C ALA A 8 -41.44 -4.86 33.72
N THR A 9 -41.56 -3.84 32.90
CA THR A 9 -41.44 -3.95 31.44
C THR A 9 -39.97 -4.07 31.07
N CYS A 10 -39.54 -5.26 30.63
CA CYS A 10 -38.26 -5.45 29.95
C CYS A 10 -38.30 -4.77 28.58
N LEU A 11 -37.61 -3.64 28.45
CA LEU A 11 -37.34 -3.00 27.15
C LEU A 11 -36.19 -3.75 26.47
N ALA A 12 -36.52 -4.69 25.60
CA ALA A 12 -35.54 -5.31 24.71
C ALA A 12 -35.16 -4.30 23.61
N VAL A 13 -33.96 -3.74 23.69
CA VAL A 13 -33.37 -2.96 22.60
C VAL A 13 -32.86 -3.95 21.56
N ALA A 14 -33.67 -4.23 20.55
CA ALA A 14 -33.24 -4.94 19.36
C ALA A 14 -32.35 -3.99 18.54
N SER A 15 -31.04 -4.12 18.65
CA SER A 15 -30.10 -3.47 17.74
C SER A 15 -30.18 -4.15 16.38
N THR A 16 -30.99 -3.60 15.48
CA THR A 16 -30.91 -3.95 14.06
C THR A 16 -29.62 -3.38 13.51
N VAL A 17 -28.59 -4.22 13.36
CA VAL A 17 -27.47 -3.92 12.47
C VAL A 17 -28.01 -4.01 11.06
N ALA A 18 -28.47 -2.88 10.51
CA ALA A 18 -28.64 -2.76 9.08
C ALA A 18 -27.24 -2.85 8.48
N ALA A 19 -26.93 -4.00 7.87
CA ALA A 19 -25.80 -4.10 6.96
C ALA A 19 -26.05 -3.07 5.84
N GLN A 20 -25.42 -1.92 5.96
CA GLN A 20 -25.44 -0.90 4.94
C GLN A 20 -24.63 -1.45 3.77
N LYS A 21 -25.33 -2.15 2.87
CA LYS A 21 -24.84 -2.48 1.53
C LYS A 21 -24.75 -1.18 0.73
N ASN A 22 -23.83 -0.30 1.12
CA ASN A 22 -23.37 0.79 0.29
C ASN A 22 -22.23 0.25 -0.57
N ALA A 23 -22.59 -0.65 -1.50
CA ALA A 23 -21.75 -0.90 -2.66
C ALA A 23 -21.93 0.29 -3.61
N THR A 24 -21.47 1.47 -3.17
CA THR A 24 -20.99 2.45 -4.13
C THR A 24 -19.69 1.83 -4.62
N ALA A 25 -19.63 1.51 -5.91
CA ALA A 25 -18.37 1.10 -6.53
C ALA A 25 -17.26 2.05 -6.05
N PRO A 26 -16.05 1.56 -5.75
CA PRO A 26 -14.93 2.46 -5.53
C PRO A 26 -14.94 3.46 -6.69
N PRO A 27 -14.66 4.75 -6.44
CA PRO A 27 -14.45 5.66 -7.55
C PRO A 27 -13.42 4.99 -8.44
N THR A 28 -13.83 4.58 -9.64
CA THR A 28 -12.89 4.39 -10.72
C THR A 28 -12.29 5.76 -10.91
N LEU A 29 -11.15 6.00 -10.25
CA LEU A 29 -10.26 7.08 -10.57
C LEU A 29 -10.03 6.92 -12.06
N ALA A 30 -10.65 7.80 -12.84
CA ALA A 30 -10.35 7.93 -14.24
C ALA A 30 -8.93 8.48 -14.31
N SER A 31 -7.95 7.59 -14.22
CA SER A 31 -6.58 7.84 -14.64
C SER A 31 -6.64 7.93 -16.16
N GLY A 32 -6.79 9.16 -16.65
CA GLY A 32 -6.43 9.43 -18.03
C GLY A 32 -4.93 9.20 -18.17
N SER A 33 -4.51 8.57 -19.26
CA SER A 33 -3.11 8.62 -19.69
C SER A 33 -2.66 10.09 -19.68
N GLY A 34 -1.70 10.38 -18.83
CA GLY A 34 -1.06 11.69 -18.70
C GLY A 34 0.33 11.62 -19.28
N THR A 35 0.86 12.76 -19.70
CA THR A 35 2.31 12.91 -19.88
C THR A 35 2.86 13.54 -18.62
N ASP A 36 3.97 13.01 -18.12
CA ASP A 36 4.67 13.65 -17.01
C ASP A 36 5.40 14.93 -17.51
N HIS A 37 6.21 15.53 -16.64
CA HIS A 37 6.99 16.72 -17.01
C HIS A 37 8.13 16.44 -18.00
N THR A 38 8.47 15.16 -18.23
CA THR A 38 9.47 14.71 -19.20
C THR A 38 8.86 14.29 -20.55
N GLY A 39 7.53 14.18 -20.62
CA GLY A 39 6.80 13.74 -21.81
C GLY A 39 6.56 12.23 -21.85
N GLN A 40 6.91 11.51 -20.79
CA GLN A 40 6.69 10.08 -20.66
C GLN A 40 5.21 9.74 -20.60
N THR A 41 4.84 8.62 -21.23
CA THR A 41 3.47 8.12 -21.19
C THR A 41 3.24 7.45 -19.84
N ILE A 42 2.48 8.13 -18.97
CA ILE A 42 2.04 7.55 -17.70
C ILE A 42 0.77 6.75 -17.95
N VAL A 43 0.79 5.48 -17.56
CA VAL A 43 -0.36 4.58 -17.59
C VAL A 43 -0.73 4.12 -16.18
N PRO A 44 -2.03 3.99 -15.85
CA PRO A 44 -2.41 3.43 -14.56
C PRO A 44 -1.92 1.99 -14.41
N ALA A 45 -1.29 1.70 -13.27
CA ALA A 45 -0.82 0.38 -12.91
C ALA A 45 -1.97 -0.63 -12.82
N THR A 46 -1.77 -1.84 -13.36
CA THR A 46 -2.71 -2.95 -13.19
C THR A 46 -2.41 -3.68 -11.87
N VAL A 47 -3.29 -3.55 -10.88
CA VAL A 47 -3.14 -4.23 -9.58
C VAL A 47 -3.61 -5.68 -9.68
N ILE A 48 -2.71 -6.63 -9.38
CA ILE A 48 -2.98 -8.07 -9.34
C ILE A 48 -3.65 -8.44 -8.01
N SER A 49 -3.11 -7.94 -6.91
CA SER A 49 -3.61 -8.19 -5.56
C SER A 49 -3.24 -7.03 -4.64
N SER A 50 -4.02 -6.88 -3.57
CA SER A 50 -3.70 -5.97 -2.47
C SER A 50 -4.19 -6.56 -1.17
N SER A 51 -3.37 -6.52 -0.13
CA SER A 51 -3.70 -7.03 1.20
C SER A 51 -3.07 -6.18 2.28
N THR A 52 -3.82 -5.92 3.35
CA THR A 52 -3.34 -5.14 4.50
C THR A 52 -3.20 -6.05 5.72
N PHE A 53 -2.04 -5.98 6.37
CA PHE A 53 -1.75 -6.66 7.62
C PHE A 53 -0.96 -5.75 8.55
N ASP A 54 -1.39 -5.67 9.82
CA ASP A 54 -0.71 -4.89 10.87
C ASP A 54 -0.39 -3.42 10.51
N GLY A 55 -1.29 -2.77 9.77
CA GLY A 55 -1.11 -1.37 9.35
C GLY A 55 -0.19 -1.17 8.14
N SER A 56 0.31 -2.25 7.54
CA SER A 56 1.03 -2.26 6.27
C SER A 56 0.18 -2.86 5.17
N THR A 57 0.21 -2.26 3.99
CA THR A 57 -0.47 -2.74 2.79
C THR A 57 0.57 -3.22 1.78
N GLU A 58 0.43 -4.45 1.32
CA GLU A 58 1.17 -4.97 0.18
C GLU A 58 0.28 -4.93 -1.06
N THR A 59 0.76 -4.30 -2.12
CA THR A 59 0.08 -4.20 -3.41
C THR A 59 0.97 -4.76 -4.49
N VAL A 60 0.48 -5.75 -5.24
CA VAL A 60 1.21 -6.35 -6.36
C VAL A 60 0.75 -5.71 -7.66
N VAL A 61 1.66 -5.08 -8.38
CA VAL A 61 1.44 -4.46 -9.68
C VAL A 61 1.95 -5.37 -10.79
N SER A 62 1.12 -5.64 -11.79
CA SER A 62 1.52 -6.35 -12.99
C SER A 62 2.47 -5.52 -13.83
N VAL A 63 3.54 -6.14 -14.29
CA VAL A 63 4.45 -5.60 -15.33
C VAL A 63 4.40 -6.43 -16.61
N ALA A 64 3.54 -7.44 -16.65
CA ALA A 64 3.42 -8.34 -17.78
C ALA A 64 2.96 -7.61 -19.05
N GLY A 65 3.78 -7.69 -20.10
CA GLY A 65 3.54 -7.07 -21.41
C GLY A 65 4.12 -5.66 -21.56
N GLU A 66 4.76 -5.12 -20.52
CA GLU A 66 5.43 -3.82 -20.58
C GLU A 66 6.85 -3.95 -21.15
N GLN A 67 7.41 -2.82 -21.59
CA GLN A 67 8.74 -2.73 -22.20
C GLN A 67 9.58 -1.67 -21.51
N SER A 68 10.89 -1.91 -21.39
CA SER A 68 11.91 -0.89 -21.13
C SER A 68 12.66 -0.58 -22.43
N TRP A 69 13.02 0.70 -22.63
CA TRP A 69 13.60 1.17 -23.89
C TRP A 69 14.98 1.75 -23.69
N ASP A 70 15.10 2.78 -22.86
CA ASP A 70 16.33 3.55 -22.73
C ASP A 70 16.56 3.89 -21.25
N LEU A 71 17.49 4.81 -21.00
CA LEU A 71 17.78 5.32 -19.67
C LEU A 71 16.54 5.94 -18.99
N GLN A 72 16.58 5.97 -17.66
CA GLN A 72 15.60 6.65 -16.82
C GLN A 72 15.27 8.07 -17.34
N GLY A 73 13.99 8.37 -17.50
CA GLY A 73 13.47 9.63 -18.00
C GLY A 73 13.12 9.62 -19.49
N ASP A 74 13.43 8.57 -20.23
CA ASP A 74 13.18 8.54 -21.67
C ASP A 74 11.68 8.51 -21.99
N PRO A 75 11.15 9.39 -22.87
CA PRO A 75 9.74 9.41 -23.25
C PRO A 75 9.16 8.10 -23.77
N SER A 76 10.01 7.19 -24.26
CA SER A 76 9.64 5.87 -24.79
C SER A 76 9.45 4.83 -23.69
N ASN A 77 9.98 5.06 -22.48
CA ASN A 77 9.79 4.15 -21.35
C ASN A 77 8.33 4.12 -20.89
N THR A 78 7.91 2.96 -20.40
CA THR A 78 6.63 2.83 -19.72
C THR A 78 6.75 3.35 -18.28
N VAL A 79 5.88 4.27 -17.89
CA VAL A 79 5.70 4.67 -16.49
C VAL A 79 4.35 4.21 -15.97
N LEU A 80 4.36 3.32 -14.98
CA LEU A 80 3.16 2.88 -14.28
C LEU A 80 2.87 3.83 -13.11
N SER A 81 1.63 4.27 -13.00
CA SER A 81 1.13 5.09 -11.88
C SER A 81 0.30 4.22 -10.94
N LEU A 82 0.74 4.09 -9.69
CA LEU A 82 0.04 3.39 -8.62
C LEU A 82 -0.47 4.37 -7.57
N ASP A 83 -1.78 4.35 -7.30
CA ASP A 83 -2.35 5.03 -6.13
C ASP A 83 -2.13 4.16 -4.88
N ILE A 84 -1.27 4.63 -3.98
CA ILE A 84 -1.01 4.04 -2.67
C ILE A 84 -1.69 4.79 -1.52
N GLY A 85 -2.36 5.92 -1.82
CA GLY A 85 -3.01 6.77 -0.82
C GLY A 85 -2.16 7.97 -0.39
N ALA A 86 -2.80 9.13 -0.26
CA ALA A 86 -2.12 10.38 0.04
C ALA A 86 -1.38 10.36 1.38
N GLY A 87 -0.09 10.70 1.35
CA GLY A 87 0.77 10.71 2.52
C GLY A 87 1.25 9.32 2.95
N GLU A 88 0.95 8.26 2.18
CA GLU A 88 1.56 6.95 2.39
C GLU A 88 3.04 6.95 1.96
N ALA A 89 3.79 6.02 2.53
CA ALA A 89 5.19 5.83 2.21
C ALA A 89 5.46 4.37 1.84
N VAL A 90 6.21 4.16 0.77
CA VAL A 90 6.71 2.83 0.39
C VAL A 90 7.83 2.46 1.36
N THR A 91 7.65 1.34 2.05
CA THR A 91 8.56 0.83 3.09
C THR A 91 9.28 -0.45 2.66
N GLY A 92 8.84 -1.07 1.57
CA GLY A 92 9.47 -2.27 1.04
C GLY A 92 9.10 -2.58 -0.39
N LEU A 93 10.00 -3.29 -1.06
CA LEU A 93 9.88 -3.69 -2.46
C LEU A 93 10.21 -5.18 -2.62
N GLY A 94 9.38 -5.91 -3.35
CA GLY A 94 9.62 -7.29 -3.74
C GLY A 94 9.26 -7.49 -5.21
N TRP A 95 9.59 -8.65 -5.78
CA TRP A 95 9.30 -8.93 -7.19
C TRP A 95 9.16 -10.42 -7.46
N ASP A 96 8.39 -10.75 -8.49
CA ASP A 96 8.37 -12.04 -9.16
C ASP A 96 8.08 -11.75 -10.63
N VAL A 97 9.14 -11.66 -11.44
CA VAL A 97 9.08 -11.13 -12.81
C VAL A 97 9.83 -12.03 -13.77
N SER A 98 9.40 -12.01 -15.04
CA SER A 98 10.08 -12.66 -16.15
C SER A 98 10.40 -11.64 -17.22
N CYS A 99 11.68 -11.53 -17.58
CA CYS A 99 12.21 -10.54 -18.51
C CYS A 99 12.91 -11.27 -19.66
N THR A 100 12.77 -10.74 -20.88
CA THR A 100 13.54 -11.15 -22.06
C THR A 100 14.22 -9.91 -22.63
N THR A 101 15.55 -9.92 -22.72
CA THR A 101 16.27 -8.82 -23.38
C THR A 101 16.14 -8.93 -24.89
N VAL A 102 16.22 -7.78 -25.53
CA VAL A 102 16.14 -7.60 -26.97
C VAL A 102 17.48 -7.03 -27.45
N GLY A 103 17.85 -7.27 -28.71
CA GLY A 103 19.06 -6.65 -29.26
C GLY A 103 20.37 -7.08 -28.56
N GLY A 104 21.17 -6.10 -28.16
CA GLY A 104 22.44 -6.29 -27.46
C GLY A 104 22.35 -6.10 -25.94
N SER A 105 21.17 -5.78 -25.41
CA SER A 105 20.90 -5.42 -24.02
C SER A 105 20.99 -6.63 -23.07
N TRP A 106 21.35 -6.36 -21.81
CA TRP A 106 21.64 -7.40 -20.81
C TRP A 106 20.60 -7.45 -19.69
N LEU A 107 20.41 -8.65 -19.12
CA LEU A 107 19.37 -8.89 -18.12
C LEU A 107 19.56 -8.04 -16.86
N ASN A 108 20.82 -7.77 -16.48
CA ASN A 108 21.17 -6.95 -15.33
C ASN A 108 21.15 -5.44 -15.62
N GLU A 109 20.74 -5.03 -16.81
CA GLU A 109 20.54 -3.62 -17.16
C GLU A 109 19.07 -3.24 -16.99
N ALA A 110 18.15 -4.18 -17.24
CA ALA A 110 16.72 -4.00 -17.06
C ALA A 110 16.36 -3.82 -15.59
N GLN A 111 15.74 -2.68 -15.27
CA GLN A 111 15.43 -2.32 -13.89
C GLN A 111 14.10 -1.58 -13.77
N PHE A 112 13.73 -1.29 -12.53
CA PHE A 112 12.60 -0.45 -12.18
C PHE A 112 13.08 0.76 -11.38
N ALA A 113 12.65 1.95 -11.78
CA ALA A 113 12.84 3.20 -11.05
C ALA A 113 11.55 3.57 -10.28
N PHE A 114 11.67 3.80 -8.98
CA PHE A 114 10.56 4.18 -8.11
C PHE A 114 10.72 5.60 -7.60
N GLY A 115 9.65 6.38 -7.66
CA GLY A 115 9.62 7.73 -7.10
C GLY A 115 8.20 8.27 -6.92
N PRO A 116 8.01 9.28 -6.06
CA PRO A 116 6.73 9.93 -5.92
C PRO A 116 6.41 10.77 -7.15
N ASN A 117 5.12 10.89 -7.48
CA ASN A 117 4.70 11.76 -8.57
C ASN A 117 5.11 13.23 -8.31
N GLY A 118 5.75 13.85 -9.31
CA GLY A 118 6.31 15.20 -9.21
C GLY A 118 7.58 15.32 -8.35
N GLY A 119 8.16 14.20 -7.90
CA GLY A 119 9.45 14.15 -7.20
C GLY A 119 10.56 13.53 -8.06
N ALA A 120 11.71 13.26 -7.43
CA ALA A 120 12.83 12.57 -8.06
C ALA A 120 12.69 11.05 -7.89
N VAL A 121 13.35 10.27 -8.74
CA VAL A 121 13.53 8.83 -8.51
C VAL A 121 14.38 8.62 -7.26
N GLU A 122 13.93 7.72 -6.38
CA GLU A 122 14.54 7.50 -5.07
C GLU A 122 15.17 6.11 -4.96
N VAL A 123 14.59 5.09 -5.61
CA VAL A 123 15.07 3.71 -5.56
C VAL A 123 15.10 3.10 -6.94
N PHE A 124 16.19 2.39 -7.25
CA PHE A 124 16.34 1.55 -8.44
C PHE A 124 16.40 0.09 -8.01
N LEU A 125 15.71 -0.77 -8.76
CA LEU A 125 15.63 -2.21 -8.50
C LEU A 125 15.95 -2.98 -9.77
N THR A 126 17.07 -3.70 -9.77
CA THR A 126 17.49 -4.57 -10.87
C THR A 126 17.18 -6.03 -10.49
N PRO A 127 16.18 -6.68 -11.09
CA PRO A 127 15.77 -8.03 -10.69
C PRO A 127 16.80 -9.12 -10.99
N SER A 128 17.56 -8.98 -12.08
CA SER A 128 18.53 -9.99 -12.52
C SER A 128 19.96 -9.61 -12.14
N PRO A 129 20.75 -10.55 -11.59
CA PRO A 129 22.19 -10.38 -11.44
C PRO A 129 22.98 -10.81 -12.69
N THR A 130 22.31 -11.29 -13.74
CA THR A 130 22.93 -11.95 -14.88
C THR A 130 23.49 -10.95 -15.89
N GLY A 131 24.83 -10.90 -15.98
CA GLY A 131 25.55 -10.11 -16.98
C GLY A 131 25.51 -10.76 -18.37
N GLY A 132 24.45 -10.49 -19.14
CA GLY A 132 24.34 -10.91 -20.54
C GLY A 132 22.90 -10.98 -21.06
N PRO A 133 22.72 -11.22 -22.37
CA PRO A 133 21.40 -11.27 -22.98
C PRO A 133 20.67 -12.58 -22.65
N GLY A 134 19.34 -12.57 -22.72
CA GLY A 134 18.53 -13.79 -22.64
C GLY A 134 17.16 -13.58 -22.03
N THR A 135 16.58 -14.68 -21.54
CA THR A 135 15.31 -14.70 -20.82
C THR A 135 15.54 -15.27 -19.43
N GLU A 136 15.06 -14.58 -18.40
CA GLU A 136 15.17 -15.05 -17.03
C GLU A 136 13.92 -14.69 -16.22
N SER A 137 13.58 -15.57 -15.27
CA SER A 137 12.59 -15.28 -14.23
C SER A 137 13.31 -15.14 -12.89
N ASN A 138 13.13 -14.00 -12.24
CA ASN A 138 13.72 -13.70 -10.94
C ASN A 138 12.64 -13.31 -9.94
N SER A 139 12.81 -13.73 -8.70
CA SER A 139 11.95 -13.34 -7.61
C SER A 139 12.72 -13.02 -6.34
N SER A 140 12.16 -12.10 -5.55
CA SER A 140 12.61 -11.78 -4.21
C SER A 140 11.39 -11.54 -3.31
N PRO A 141 11.45 -11.97 -2.03
CA PRO A 141 10.51 -11.48 -1.04
C PRO A 141 10.58 -9.95 -0.94
N VAL A 142 9.60 -9.36 -0.26
CA VAL A 142 9.64 -7.94 0.08
C VAL A 142 10.88 -7.66 0.94
N LEU A 143 11.73 -6.77 0.44
CA LEU A 143 12.88 -6.23 1.13
C LEU A 143 12.45 -4.92 1.79
N ILE A 144 12.63 -4.83 3.11
CA ILE A 144 12.31 -3.62 3.87
C ILE A 144 13.42 -2.59 3.65
N LEU A 145 13.08 -1.40 3.16
CA LEU A 145 14.04 -0.36 2.79
C LEU A 145 14.89 0.07 4.00
N ALA A 146 14.25 0.25 5.15
CA ALA A 146 14.92 0.62 6.39
C ALA A 146 15.96 -0.42 6.85
N ASP A 147 15.72 -1.71 6.63
CA ASP A 147 16.67 -2.79 6.98
C ASP A 147 17.91 -2.76 6.07
N LEU A 148 17.79 -2.18 4.88
CA LEU A 148 18.88 -1.94 3.93
C LEU A 148 19.55 -0.56 4.12
N GLY A 149 19.05 0.26 5.06
CA GLY A 149 19.52 1.64 5.25
C GLY A 149 19.07 2.61 4.16
N ILE A 150 18.04 2.24 3.37
CA ILE A 150 17.42 3.05 2.34
C ILE A 150 16.22 3.79 2.95
N PRO A 151 16.06 5.11 2.74
CA PRO A 151 14.86 5.83 3.19
C PRO A 151 13.58 5.33 2.52
N ASP A 152 12.44 5.48 3.22
CA ASP A 152 11.12 5.21 2.65
C ASP A 152 10.76 6.24 1.57
N ILE A 153 10.01 5.82 0.54
CA ILE A 153 9.54 6.70 -0.54
C ILE A 153 8.22 7.33 -0.11
N VAL A 154 8.25 8.60 0.28
CA VAL A 154 7.04 9.32 0.71
C VAL A 154 6.30 9.84 -0.52
N CYS A 155 5.01 9.49 -0.66
CA CYS A 155 4.15 9.95 -1.75
C CYS A 155 3.11 10.96 -1.22
N PRO A 156 3.38 12.28 -1.26
CA PRO A 156 2.50 13.27 -0.64
C PRO A 156 1.09 13.33 -1.26
N ASP A 157 1.00 13.12 -2.57
CA ASP A 157 -0.25 13.05 -3.32
C ASP A 157 -0.83 11.63 -3.39
N GLY A 158 -0.09 10.65 -2.88
CA GLY A 158 -0.45 9.24 -2.85
C GLY A 158 -0.14 8.48 -4.13
N THR A 159 0.56 9.09 -5.08
CA THR A 159 0.91 8.43 -6.33
C THR A 159 2.38 8.03 -6.32
N LEU A 160 2.62 6.72 -6.45
CA LEU A 160 3.92 6.15 -6.76
C LEU A 160 4.05 5.97 -8.28
N LEU A 161 5.15 6.43 -8.84
CA LEU A 161 5.54 6.15 -10.21
C LEU A 161 6.55 5.00 -10.24
N ILE A 162 6.36 4.10 -11.19
CA ILE A 162 7.23 2.95 -11.46
C ILE A 162 7.62 3.04 -12.93
N GLU A 163 8.84 3.48 -13.21
CA GLU A 163 9.39 3.52 -14.57
C GLU A 163 10.13 2.22 -14.86
N LEU A 164 9.90 1.66 -16.05
CA LEU A 164 10.63 0.52 -16.57
C LEU A 164 11.72 1.07 -17.50
N ASP A 165 12.97 0.97 -17.08
CA ASP A 165 14.11 1.58 -17.76
C ASP A 165 15.33 0.64 -17.75
N GLU A 166 16.39 1.08 -18.42
CA GLU A 166 17.67 0.38 -18.48
C GLU A 166 18.79 1.20 -17.82
N THR A 167 19.78 0.50 -17.26
CA THR A 167 21.00 1.17 -16.76
C THR A 167 21.96 1.60 -17.87
N PHE A 168 21.79 1.09 -19.09
CA PHE A 168 22.65 1.35 -20.24
C PHE A 168 21.86 1.26 -21.55
N ASP A 169 21.92 2.31 -22.37
CA ASP A 169 21.38 2.34 -23.73
C ASP A 169 22.43 1.78 -24.70
N ASP A 170 22.17 0.59 -25.25
CA ASP A 170 23.00 -0.04 -26.28
C ASP A 170 22.55 0.33 -27.71
N ALA A 171 21.31 0.77 -27.88
CA ALA A 171 20.71 1.20 -29.13
C ALA A 171 19.57 2.22 -28.94
N ALA A 172 19.90 3.51 -29.07
CA ALA A 172 18.95 4.60 -28.99
C ALA A 172 17.58 4.38 -29.65
N ASP A 173 16.52 4.69 -28.90
CA ASP A 173 15.10 4.57 -29.30
C ASP A 173 14.71 3.14 -29.72
N ALA A 174 15.30 2.11 -29.10
CA ALA A 174 14.94 0.71 -29.30
C ALA A 174 14.34 0.09 -28.03
N VAL A 175 13.62 -1.01 -28.20
CA VAL A 175 13.22 -1.83 -27.05
C VAL A 175 14.44 -2.63 -26.60
N ASP A 176 14.74 -2.54 -25.31
CA ASP A 176 15.86 -3.22 -24.68
C ASP A 176 15.42 -4.45 -23.88
N ALA A 177 14.25 -4.38 -23.23
CA ALA A 177 13.68 -5.55 -22.59
C ALA A 177 12.15 -5.63 -22.62
N ASP A 178 11.66 -6.86 -22.80
CA ASP A 178 10.25 -7.24 -22.70
C ASP A 178 9.98 -7.91 -21.34
N TRP A 179 9.10 -7.30 -20.53
CA TRP A 179 8.63 -7.86 -19.27
C TRP A 179 7.51 -8.86 -19.52
N THR A 180 7.89 -10.07 -19.93
CA THR A 180 6.98 -11.12 -20.42
C THR A 180 5.94 -11.62 -19.40
N ALA A 181 6.22 -11.54 -18.09
CA ALA A 181 5.29 -11.96 -17.05
C ALA A 181 5.65 -11.40 -15.66
N GLY A 182 4.68 -11.46 -14.74
CA GLY A 182 4.92 -11.25 -13.31
C GLY A 182 4.54 -9.86 -12.80
N GLY A 183 5.04 -9.52 -11.61
CA GLY A 183 4.73 -8.26 -10.95
C GLY A 183 5.73 -7.83 -9.89
N VAL A 184 5.63 -6.56 -9.54
CA VAL A 184 6.38 -5.92 -8.45
C VAL A 184 5.46 -5.78 -7.25
N THR A 185 5.95 -6.18 -6.07
CA THR A 185 5.25 -6.05 -4.80
C THR A 185 5.69 -4.77 -4.12
N ILE A 186 4.73 -3.89 -3.85
CA ILE A 186 4.92 -2.61 -3.16
C ILE A 186 4.35 -2.74 -1.75
N GLN A 187 5.20 -2.72 -0.74
CA GLN A 187 4.78 -2.58 0.64
C GLN A 187 4.75 -1.10 1.00
N HIS A 188 3.59 -0.61 1.43
CA HIS A 188 3.39 0.77 1.81
C HIS A 188 2.60 0.85 3.12
N THR A 189 2.86 1.92 3.86
CA THR A 189 2.17 2.20 5.12
C THR A 189 1.72 3.65 5.11
N GLY A 190 0.58 3.91 5.76
CA GLY A 190 0.14 5.27 6.03
C GLY A 190 1.28 6.05 6.71
N GLY A 191 1.82 7.04 6.00
CA GLY A 191 3.04 7.70 6.42
C GLY A 191 2.81 8.41 7.75
N GLY A 192 3.65 8.07 8.72
CA GLY A 192 3.86 8.82 9.95
C GLY A 192 4.53 10.18 9.69
N GLY A 193 4.07 10.94 8.69
CA GLY A 193 4.55 12.28 8.33
C GLY A 193 3.70 13.41 8.91
N GLY A 194 2.80 13.14 9.86
CA GLY A 194 1.98 14.17 10.48
C GLY A 194 1.25 13.65 11.71
N GLY A 195 1.99 13.37 12.79
CA GLY A 195 1.40 13.11 14.11
C GLY A 195 0.33 12.03 14.06
N GLY A 196 0.75 10.77 13.93
CA GLY A 196 -0.12 9.64 14.22
C GLY A 196 -0.80 9.90 15.56
N VAL A 197 -2.07 10.27 15.53
CA VAL A 197 -2.97 9.94 16.62
C VAL A 197 -2.76 8.44 16.77
N PRO A 198 -2.23 7.93 17.89
CA PRO A 198 -2.12 6.50 18.06
C PRO A 198 -3.53 5.99 17.77
N THR A 199 -3.66 5.15 16.74
CA THR A 199 -4.86 4.36 16.59
C THR A 199 -4.88 3.54 17.87
N VAL A 200 -5.63 4.05 18.84
CA VAL A 200 -5.88 3.35 20.09
C VAL A 200 -6.34 1.98 19.63
N SER A 201 -5.55 0.95 19.95
CA SER A 201 -5.81 -0.39 19.47
C SER A 201 -7.29 -0.67 19.69
N GLN A 202 -7.96 -1.35 18.76
CA GLN A 202 -9.38 -1.69 18.93
C GLN A 202 -9.64 -2.29 20.32
N TRP A 203 -8.66 -3.03 20.85
CA TRP A 203 -8.56 -3.50 22.22
C TRP A 203 -8.53 -2.38 23.29
N GLY A 204 -7.73 -1.34 23.11
CA GLY A 204 -7.70 -0.14 23.95
C GLY A 204 -9.05 0.59 24.02
N LEU A 205 -9.77 0.73 22.89
CA LEU A 205 -11.14 1.30 22.90
C LEU A 205 -12.15 0.37 23.58
N MET A 206 -12.02 -0.95 23.42
CA MET A 206 -12.87 -1.92 24.12
C MET A 206 -12.63 -1.93 25.64
N ILE A 207 -11.37 -1.78 26.08
CA ILE A 207 -11.03 -1.69 27.51
C ILE A 207 -11.52 -0.35 28.09
N LEU A 208 -11.37 0.75 27.36
CA LEU A 208 -11.84 2.07 27.81
C LEU A 208 -13.37 2.11 27.94
N THR A 209 -14.09 1.53 26.98
CA THR A 209 -15.56 1.40 27.06
C THR A 209 -15.97 0.47 28.21
N ALA A 210 -15.30 -0.67 28.42
CA ALA A 210 -15.57 -1.54 29.56
C ALA A 210 -15.35 -0.84 30.91
N LEU A 211 -14.34 0.02 31.05
CA LEU A 211 -14.07 0.79 32.28
C LEU A 211 -15.11 1.90 32.51
N LEU A 212 -15.52 2.61 31.45
CA LEU A 212 -16.53 3.67 31.55
C LEU A 212 -17.91 3.14 31.91
N PHE A 213 -18.31 1.97 31.39
CA PHE A 213 -19.58 1.34 31.73
C PHE A 213 -19.52 0.46 33.00
N GLY A 214 -18.35 -0.10 33.33
CA GLY A 214 -18.15 -0.89 34.55
C GLY A 214 -18.06 -0.04 35.84
N GLY A 215 -17.57 1.20 35.75
CA GLY A 215 -17.38 2.09 36.90
C GLY A 215 -18.67 2.61 37.55
N VAL A 216 -19.82 2.57 36.85
CA VAL A 216 -21.11 3.02 37.39
C VAL A 216 -21.69 2.05 38.41
N VAL A 217 -21.29 0.77 38.38
CA VAL A 217 -21.86 -0.27 39.26
C VAL A 217 -21.19 -0.32 40.63
N TRP A 218 -19.95 0.16 40.80
CA TRP A 218 -19.22 -0.05 42.06
C TRP A 218 -19.48 1.02 43.15
N ARG A 219 -20.08 2.17 42.81
CA ARG A 219 -20.24 3.28 43.75
C ARG A 219 -21.52 3.25 44.60
N SER A 220 -22.41 2.29 44.38
CA SER A 220 -23.72 2.21 45.06
C SER A 220 -23.75 1.28 46.28
N VAL A 221 -22.71 0.49 46.55
CA VAL A 221 -22.70 -0.49 47.66
C VAL A 221 -21.54 -0.23 48.63
N SER A 222 -21.53 0.94 49.27
CA SER A 222 -20.76 1.11 50.53
C SER A 222 -21.26 2.34 51.29
N ARG A 223 -22.44 2.23 51.88
CA ARG A 223 -22.76 3.02 53.09
C ARG A 223 -23.53 2.20 54.11
N LYS A 224 -22.84 2.05 55.25
CA LYS A 224 -23.32 1.95 56.63
C LYS A 224 -23.84 0.60 57.12
N THR A 225 -23.02 -0.01 57.96
CA THR A 225 -23.41 -0.32 59.35
C THR A 225 -22.19 -0.23 60.25
N ALA A 226 -22.00 0.94 60.86
CA ALA A 226 -21.23 1.09 62.07
C ALA A 226 -22.21 1.65 63.11
N THR A 227 -22.60 0.82 64.07
CA THR A 227 -23.17 1.28 65.34
C THR A 227 -22.46 0.52 66.44
N ALA A 228 -21.73 1.27 67.26
CA ALA A 228 -21.02 0.82 68.45
C ALA A 228 -21.88 1.06 69.71
N SER A 229 -21.57 0.26 70.73
CA SER A 229 -21.99 0.24 72.15
C SER A 229 -23.48 0.15 72.47
#